data_AF-A0A958UUP3-F1
#
_entry.id   AF-A0A958UUP3-F1
#
_cell.length_a   1.000
_cell.length_b   1.000
_cell.length_c   1.000
_cell.angle_alpha   90.00
_cell.angle_beta   90.00
_cell.angle_gamma   90.00
#
_symmetry.space_group_name_H-M   'P 1'
#
loop_
_entity.id
_entity.type
_entity.pdbx_description
1 polymer ?
#
loop_
_entity_poly.entity_id
_entity_poly.type
_entity_poly.pdbx_seq_one_letter_code
_entity_poly.pdbx_strand_id
1 'polypeptide(L)'
;MILESIIIAVYSVALLLIFMYALAQLNLLFNYLSARKHHKNAPTFDFSKEEEIPYVTIQLPVYNELYVMQRLLDNISEIDYPKEKLEIQVLDDSTDESFEETANHINQLRKTGLDIQHVTRKNREGFKA
;
A
#
# COMPACT_ATOMS: atom_id res chain seq x y z
N MET A 1 -9.77 53.12 -0.84
CA MET A 1 -9.17 52.95 -2.18
C MET A 1 -7.89 52.10 -2.21
N ILE A 2 -6.73 52.56 -1.73
CA ILE A 2 -5.46 51.78 -1.85
C ILE A 2 -5.49 50.52 -0.98
N LEU A 3 -5.88 50.63 0.30
CA LEU A 3 -5.97 49.49 1.22
C LEU A 3 -6.96 48.42 0.72
N GLU A 4 -8.13 48.84 0.24
CA GLU A 4 -9.13 47.95 -0.37
C GLU A 4 -8.56 47.23 -1.59
N SER A 5 -7.84 47.94 -2.46
CA SER A 5 -7.20 47.35 -3.64
C SER A 5 -6.14 46.31 -3.25
N ILE A 6 -5.37 46.56 -2.19
CA ILE A 6 -4.38 45.60 -1.66
C ILE A 6 -5.07 44.36 -1.13
N ILE A 7 -6.14 44.51 -0.34
CA ILE A 7 -6.90 43.39 0.22
C ILE A 7 -7.48 42.52 -0.91
N ILE A 8 -8.08 43.15 -1.92
CA ILE A 8 -8.66 42.45 -3.09
C ILE A 8 -7.56 41.72 -3.87
N ALA A 9 -6.39 42.34 -4.07
CA ALA A 9 -5.27 41.72 -4.77
C ALA A 9 -4.77 40.47 -4.03
N VAL A 10 -4.55 40.57 -2.71
CA VAL A 10 -4.13 39.42 -1.88
C VAL A 10 -5.17 38.30 -1.91
N TYR A 11 -6.45 38.64 -1.78
CA TYR A 11 -7.53 37.65 -1.83
C TYR A 11 -7.61 36.95 -3.20
N SER A 12 -7.46 37.71 -4.29
CA SER A 12 -7.47 37.17 -5.65
C SER A 12 -6.29 36.22 -5.90
N VAL A 13 -5.09 36.56 -5.40
CA VAL A 13 -3.91 35.69 -5.49
C VAL A 13 -4.15 34.40 -4.69
N ALA A 14 -4.70 34.48 -3.48
CA ALA A 14 -5.02 33.31 -2.68
C ALA A 14 -6.04 32.39 -3.38
N LEU A 15 -7.09 32.96 -3.97
CA LEU A 15 -8.07 32.20 -4.76
C LEU A 15 -7.45 31.54 -5.99
N LEU A 16 -6.54 32.23 -6.69
CA LEU A 16 -5.82 31.67 -7.83
C LEU A 16 -4.94 30.47 -7.42
N LEU A 17 -4.26 30.55 -6.27
CA LEU A 17 -3.47 29.43 -5.74
C LEU A 17 -4.37 28.21 -5.42
N ILE A 18 -5.50 28.44 -4.76
CA ILE A 18 -6.48 27.37 -4.47
C ILE A 18 -7.04 26.77 -5.76
N PHE A 19 -7.34 27.61 -6.75
CA PHE A 19 -7.82 27.17 -8.06
C PHE A 19 -6.80 26.30 -8.79
N MET A 20 -5.52 26.69 -8.80
CA MET A 20 -4.44 25.87 -9.38
C MET A 20 -4.28 24.53 -8.65
N TYR A 21 -4.41 24.51 -7.32
CA TYR A 21 -4.40 23.27 -6.54
C TYR A 21 -5.58 22.37 -6.91
N ALA A 22 -6.79 22.93 -7.06
CA ALA A 22 -7.98 22.19 -7.50
C ALA A 22 -7.82 21.61 -8.91
N LEU A 23 -7.17 22.33 -9.84
CA LEU A 23 -6.84 21.80 -11.17
C LEU A 23 -5.85 20.63 -11.10
N ALA A 24 -4.85 20.69 -10.22
CA ALA A 24 -3.92 19.59 -10.01
C ALA A 24 -4.64 18.33 -9.46
N GLN A 25 -5.56 18.52 -8.51
CA GLN A 25 -6.39 17.42 -7.99
C GLN A 25 -7.32 16.84 -9.08
N LEU A 26 -7.89 17.70 -9.92
CA LEU A 26 -8.74 17.26 -11.03
C LEU A 26 -7.95 16.43 -12.05
N ASN A 27 -6.70 16.81 -12.34
CA ASN A 27 -5.81 16.01 -13.18
C ASN A 27 -5.53 14.63 -12.58
N LEU A 28 -5.28 14.54 -11.27
CA LEU A 28 -5.13 13.25 -10.56
C LEU A 28 -6.40 12.38 -10.67
N LEU A 29 -7.58 13.00 -10.54
CA LEU A 29 -8.85 12.30 -10.71
C LEU A 29 -9.02 11.76 -12.13
N PHE A 30 -8.71 12.55 -13.15
CA PHE A 30 -8.77 12.08 -14.54
C PHE A 30 -7.81 10.92 -14.79
N ASN A 31 -6.58 10.99 -14.25
CA ASN A 31 -5.61 9.89 -14.33
C ASN A 31 -6.13 8.62 -13.64
N TYR A 32 -6.72 8.75 -12.46
CA TYR A 32 -7.33 7.63 -11.73
C TYR A 32 -8.47 6.97 -12.52
N LEU A 33 -9.39 7.78 -13.05
CA LEU A 33 -10.51 7.28 -13.84
C LEU A 33 -10.06 6.64 -15.16
N SER A 34 -9.01 7.20 -15.79
CA SER A 34 -8.43 6.62 -16.99
C SER A 34 -7.74 5.29 -16.71
N ALA A 35 -7.02 5.18 -15.59
CA ALA A 35 -6.35 3.94 -15.19
C ALA A 35 -7.34 2.79 -14.93
N ARG A 36 -8.54 3.09 -14.39
CA ARG A 36 -9.61 2.10 -14.21
C ARG A 36 -10.11 1.47 -15.51
N LYS A 37 -9.93 2.11 -16.67
CA LYS A 37 -10.39 1.57 -17.96
C LYS A 37 -9.50 0.47 -18.53
N HIS A 38 -8.32 0.24 -17.95
CA HIS A 38 -7.44 -0.84 -18.37
C HIS A 38 -7.78 -2.15 -17.65
N HIS A 39 -8.86 -2.81 -18.08
CA HIS A 39 -8.99 -4.24 -17.84
C HIS A 39 -7.91 -4.95 -18.64
N LYS A 40 -6.85 -5.40 -17.96
CA LYS A 40 -5.89 -6.31 -18.57
C LYS A 40 -6.61 -7.64 -18.81
N ASN A 41 -6.49 -8.18 -20.03
CA ASN A 41 -6.86 -9.56 -20.35
C ASN A 41 -5.88 -10.50 -19.63
N ALA A 42 -6.04 -10.64 -18.32
CA ALA A 42 -5.32 -11.63 -17.55
C ALA A 42 -6.02 -12.99 -17.72
N PRO A 43 -5.26 -14.11 -17.75
CA PRO A 43 -5.86 -15.43 -17.66
C PRO A 43 -6.67 -15.50 -16.36
N THR A 44 -7.90 -15.99 -16.47
CA THR A 44 -8.78 -16.25 -15.32
C THR A 44 -8.59 -17.69 -14.88
N PHE A 45 -8.30 -17.90 -13.60
CA PHE A 45 -8.25 -19.23 -12.99
C PHE A 45 -9.62 -19.62 -12.47
N ASP A 46 -10.00 -20.90 -12.61
CA ASP A 46 -11.21 -21.44 -12.02
C ASP A 46 -10.94 -21.89 -10.57
N PHE A 47 -11.33 -21.05 -9.61
CA PHE A 47 -11.17 -21.34 -8.18
C PHE A 47 -12.08 -22.48 -7.68
N SER A 48 -13.00 -22.99 -8.51
CA SER A 48 -13.77 -24.20 -8.18
C SER A 48 -12.96 -25.49 -8.40
N LYS A 49 -11.86 -25.43 -9.15
CA LYS A 49 -10.97 -26.57 -9.40
C LYS A 49 -9.65 -26.39 -8.66
N GLU A 50 -9.40 -27.29 -7.73
CA GLU A 50 -8.21 -27.23 -6.88
C GLU A 50 -6.90 -27.28 -7.70
N GLU A 51 -6.88 -27.96 -8.85
CA GLU A 51 -5.69 -28.05 -9.71
C GLU A 51 -5.36 -26.74 -10.45
N GLU A 52 -6.35 -25.86 -10.65
CA GLU A 52 -6.16 -24.57 -11.33
C GLU A 52 -5.72 -23.46 -10.37
N ILE A 53 -5.82 -23.68 -9.05
CA ILE A 53 -5.40 -22.70 -8.04
C ILE A 53 -3.86 -22.67 -7.98
N PRO A 54 -3.21 -21.53 -8.35
CA PRO A 54 -1.76 -21.42 -8.38
C PRO A 54 -1.16 -21.32 -6.97
N TYR A 55 0.16 -21.51 -6.86
CA TYR A 55 0.90 -21.06 -5.69
C TYR A 55 1.10 -19.55 -5.78
N VAL A 56 0.82 -18.83 -4.69
CA VAL A 56 0.89 -17.37 -4.63
C VAL A 56 1.75 -16.96 -3.44
N THR A 57 2.70 -16.05 -3.71
CA THR A 57 3.45 -15.34 -2.68
C THR A 57 2.99 -13.89 -2.63
N ILE A 58 2.51 -13.45 -1.47
CA ILE A 58 2.20 -12.04 -1.20
C ILE A 58 3.42 -11.39 -0.55
N GLN A 59 3.96 -10.37 -1.21
CA GLN A 59 5.08 -9.59 -0.69
C GLN A 59 4.61 -8.24 -0.17
N LEU A 60 4.98 -7.94 1.07
CA LEU A 60 4.58 -6.73 1.80
C LEU A 60 5.83 -5.91 2.13
N PRO A 61 6.26 -5.02 1.21
CA PRO A 61 7.35 -4.10 1.48
C PRO A 61 6.90 -2.99 2.42
N VAL A 62 7.58 -2.85 3.56
CA VAL A 62 7.21 -1.92 4.63
C VAL A 62 8.44 -1.17 5.18
N TYR A 63 8.24 0.09 5.57
CA TYR A 63 9.28 0.96 6.12
C TYR A 63 8.67 2.03 7.04
N ASN A 64 8.87 1.89 8.35
CA ASN A 64 8.40 2.80 9.41
C ASN A 64 6.87 3.03 9.38
N GLU A 65 6.09 1.95 9.34
CA GLU A 65 4.62 1.97 9.14
C GLU A 65 3.83 1.54 10.39
N LEU A 66 4.26 1.98 11.58
CA LEU A 66 3.73 1.56 12.89
C LEU A 66 2.19 1.46 12.95
N TYR A 67 1.48 2.52 12.57
CA TYR A 67 0.02 2.61 12.72
C TYR A 67 -0.78 1.75 11.72
N VAL A 68 -0.12 1.21 10.70
CA VAL A 68 -0.76 0.46 9.62
C VAL A 68 -0.46 -1.03 9.74
N MET A 69 0.71 -1.40 10.27
CA MET A 69 1.19 -2.78 10.28
C MET A 69 0.24 -3.76 10.94
N GLN A 70 -0.32 -3.43 12.10
CA GLN A 70 -1.24 -4.32 12.80
C GLN A 70 -2.46 -4.63 11.93
N ARG A 71 -3.17 -3.61 11.45
CA ARG A 71 -4.36 -3.78 10.62
C ARG A 71 -4.04 -4.46 9.29
N LEU A 72 -2.87 -4.20 8.71
CA LEU A 72 -2.42 -4.86 7.49
C LEU A 72 -2.27 -6.36 7.71
N LEU A 73 -1.57 -6.77 8.76
CA LEU A 73 -1.32 -8.18 9.08
C LEU A 73 -2.62 -8.92 9.46
N ASP A 74 -3.51 -8.28 10.23
CA ASP A 74 -4.83 -8.82 10.56
C ASP A 74 -5.62 -9.16 9.28
N ASN A 75 -5.78 -8.18 8.38
CA ASN A 75 -6.53 -8.40 7.13
C ASN A 75 -5.89 -9.44 6.21
N ILE A 76 -4.56 -9.54 6.21
CA ILE A 76 -3.85 -10.53 5.39
C ILE A 76 -4.07 -11.94 5.91
N SER A 77 -4.24 -12.10 7.23
CA SER A 77 -4.58 -13.40 7.82
C SER A 77 -6.00 -13.88 7.47
N GLU A 78 -6.86 -12.98 7.01
CA GLU A 78 -8.25 -13.25 6.63
C GLU A 78 -8.44 -13.52 5.12
N ILE A 79 -7.34 -13.54 4.34
CA ILE A 79 -7.42 -13.84 2.91
C ILE A 79 -7.97 -15.26 2.70
N ASP A 80 -9.06 -15.35 1.95
CA ASP A 80 -9.67 -16.61 1.53
C ASP A 80 -8.86 -17.23 0.38
N TYR A 81 -7.85 -18.02 0.75
CA TYR A 81 -7.01 -18.77 -0.17
C TYR A 81 -6.54 -20.08 0.49
N PRO A 82 -6.32 -21.17 -0.27
CA PRO A 82 -5.80 -22.40 0.31
C PRO A 82 -4.42 -22.16 0.98
N LYS A 83 -4.33 -22.44 2.28
CA LYS A 83 -3.18 -22.05 3.12
C LYS A 83 -1.88 -22.69 2.67
N GLU A 84 -1.94 -23.91 2.16
CA GLU A 84 -0.83 -24.67 1.61
C GLU A 84 -0.31 -24.14 0.27
N LYS A 85 -1.06 -23.23 -0.37
CA LYS A 85 -0.69 -22.57 -1.63
C LYS A 85 -0.41 -21.07 -1.45
N LEU A 86 -0.47 -20.55 -0.23
CA LEU A 86 -0.24 -19.14 0.08
C LEU A 86 1.00 -18.96 0.95
N GLU A 87 1.96 -18.19 0.45
CA GLU A 87 3.11 -17.70 1.21
C GLU A 87 2.99 -16.19 1.40
N ILE A 88 3.32 -15.68 2.59
CA ILE A 88 3.37 -14.25 2.87
C ILE A 88 4.78 -13.86 3.32
N GLN A 89 5.35 -12.84 2.68
CA GLN A 89 6.66 -12.30 3.00
C GLN A 89 6.53 -10.82 3.37
N VAL A 90 6.82 -10.48 4.63
CA VAL A 90 6.92 -9.11 5.11
C VAL A 90 8.36 -8.66 4.91
N LEU A 91 8.59 -7.80 3.91
CA LEU A 91 9.91 -7.26 3.58
C LEU A 91 10.09 -5.95 4.36
N ASP A 92 10.71 -6.04 5.53
CA ASP A 92 10.76 -4.95 6.50
C ASP A 92 12.15 -4.33 6.57
N ASP A 93 12.21 -3.06 6.19
CA ASP A 93 13.41 -2.22 6.25
C ASP A 93 13.34 -1.17 7.37
N SER A 94 12.35 -1.26 8.26
CA SER A 94 12.08 -0.27 9.31
C SER A 94 13.19 -0.22 10.35
N THR A 95 13.38 0.96 10.92
CA THR A 95 14.41 1.21 11.95
C THR A 95 13.84 1.82 13.23
N ASP A 96 12.51 1.96 13.30
CA ASP A 96 11.77 2.47 14.43
C ASP A 96 11.11 1.31 15.23
N GLU A 97 10.26 1.67 16.18
CA GLU A 97 9.53 0.72 17.03
C GLU A 97 8.60 -0.21 16.24
N SER A 98 8.22 0.14 15.00
CA SER A 98 7.35 -0.68 14.15
C SER A 98 7.98 -2.02 13.78
N PHE A 99 9.31 -2.11 13.79
CA PHE A 99 10.04 -3.34 13.48
C PHE A 99 9.76 -4.46 14.49
N GLU A 100 9.87 -4.14 15.79
CA GLU A 100 9.66 -5.11 16.87
C GLU A 100 8.19 -5.50 16.99
N GLU A 101 7.28 -4.54 16.86
CA GLU A 101 5.84 -4.80 16.88
C GLU A 101 5.43 -5.71 15.72
N THR A 102 5.94 -5.45 14.51
CA THR A 102 5.72 -6.27 13.32
C THR A 102 6.23 -7.69 13.53
N ALA A 103 7.45 -7.87 14.05
CA ALA A 103 8.01 -9.19 14.34
C ALA A 103 7.14 -9.98 15.33
N ASN A 104 6.67 -9.33 16.39
CA ASN A 104 5.81 -9.94 17.40
C ASN A 104 4.47 -10.39 16.80
N HIS A 105 3.85 -9.55 15.99
CA HIS A 105 2.59 -9.85 15.33
C HIS A 105 2.74 -11.02 14.34
N ILE A 106 3.79 -11.00 13.50
CA ILE A 106 4.09 -12.10 12.57
C ILE A 106 4.26 -13.43 13.32
N ASN A 107 4.94 -13.43 14.46
CA ASN A 107 5.09 -14.64 15.28
C ASN A 107 3.78 -15.15 15.87
N GLN A 108 2.81 -14.27 16.15
CA GLN A 108 1.46 -14.68 16.57
C GLN A 108 0.70 -15.31 15.40
N LEU A 109 0.73 -14.68 14.23
CA LEU A 109 0.06 -15.21 13.02
C LEU A 109 0.66 -16.55 12.57
N ARG A 110 1.98 -16.74 12.67
CA ARG A 110 2.61 -18.02 12.33
C ARG A 110 2.06 -19.19 13.17
N LYS A 111 1.61 -18.94 14.41
CA LYS A 111 1.01 -19.97 15.27
C LYS A 111 -0.38 -20.42 14.81
N THR A 112 -1.05 -19.66 13.95
CA THR A 112 -2.35 -20.05 13.35
C THR A 112 -2.19 -21.01 12.16
N GLY A 113 -0.95 -21.35 11.80
CA GLY A 113 -0.61 -22.20 10.66
C GLY A 113 -0.48 -21.43 9.34
N LEU A 114 -0.45 -20.09 9.39
CA LEU A 114 -0.19 -19.25 8.23
C LEU A 114 1.32 -19.27 7.88
N ASP A 115 1.65 -19.51 6.60
CA ASP A 115 3.02 -19.37 6.11
C ASP A 115 3.37 -17.89 5.93
N ILE A 116 3.91 -17.30 7.00
CA ILE A 116 4.31 -15.89 7.05
C ILE A 116 5.75 -15.73 7.55
N GLN A 117 6.54 -14.98 6.78
CA GLN A 117 7.96 -14.75 7.01
C GLN A 117 8.26 -13.26 7.18
N HIS A 118 9.12 -12.93 8.15
CA HIS A 118 9.65 -11.58 8.34
C HIS A 118 11.05 -11.55 7.73
N VAL A 119 11.18 -10.88 6.59
CA VAL A 119 12.41 -10.83 5.80
C VAL A 119 13.00 -9.43 5.95
N THR A 120 14.27 -9.38 6.37
CA THR A 120 14.98 -8.12 6.63
C THR A 120 16.29 -8.12 5.88
N ARG A 121 16.72 -6.93 5.41
CA ARG A 121 18.00 -6.79 4.72
C ARG A 121 19.10 -6.49 5.73
N LYS A 122 20.22 -7.21 5.63
CA LYS A 122 21.43 -6.92 6.44
C LYS A 122 22.17 -5.66 5.99
N ASN A 123 22.05 -5.28 4.72
CA ASN A 123 22.68 -4.08 4.15
C ASN A 123 21.74 -3.46 3.09
N ARG A 124 21.64 -2.13 3.04
CA ARG A 124 20.75 -1.37 2.13
C ARG A 124 21.43 -1.00 0.81
N GLU A 125 22.44 -1.78 0.41
CA GLU A 125 23.14 -1.56 -0.86
C GLU A 125 22.32 -2.14 -2.03
N GLY A 126 22.10 -1.31 -3.06
CA GLY A 126 21.22 -1.63 -4.18
C GLY A 126 19.80 -1.09 -3.97
N PHE A 127 19.56 0.15 -4.37
CA PHE A 127 18.19 0.63 -4.58
C PHE A 127 17.54 -0.20 -5.70
N LYS A 128 16.39 -0.83 -5.41
CA LYS A 128 15.42 -1.51 -6.31
C LYS A 128 15.93 -1.93 -7.69
N ALA A 129 16.15 -3.23 -7.88
CA ALA A 129 15.88 -3.93 -9.13
C ALA A 129 14.63 -4.80 -8.94
#